data_AF-A0A5D4XT54-F1
#
_entry.id   AF-A0A5D4XT54-F1
#
_cell.length_a   1.000
_cell.length_b   1.000
_cell.length_c   1.000
_cell.angle_alpha   90.00
_cell.angle_beta   90.00
_cell.angle_gamma   90.00
#
_symmetry.space_group_name_H-M   'P 1'
#
loop_
_entity.id
_entity.type
_entity.pdbx_description
1 polymer ?
#
loop_
_entity_poly.entity_id
_entity_poly.type
_entity_poly.pdbx_seq_one_letter_code
_entity_poly.pdbx_strand_id
1 'polypeptide(L)'
;MKTLAEVDRTKQDATGRASDVGRQLAFAGLAVVWILRDASGNPIGPTLVSPLLLLVGSLALDLLQYVWCSFIWTLFYNYQFEKHKSDEAQIDIPDAINWISYGCFWTKIVFLILGWGCIADVVISKWQLFL
;
A
#
# COMPACT_ATOMS: atom_id res chain seq x y z
N MET A 1 -12.38 -21.75 -19.55
CA MET A 1 -10.96 -21.95 -19.20
C MET A 1 -10.23 -20.65 -19.52
N LYS A 2 -9.44 -20.10 -18.58
CA LYS A 2 -8.69 -18.85 -18.80
C LYS A 2 -7.26 -19.17 -19.24
N THR A 3 -6.69 -18.34 -20.09
CA THR A 3 -5.27 -18.39 -20.49
C THR A 3 -4.38 -17.78 -19.39
N LEU A 4 -3.08 -18.10 -19.39
CA LEU A 4 -2.13 -17.51 -18.43
C LEU A 4 -2.03 -15.99 -18.54
N ALA A 5 -2.13 -15.46 -19.77
CA ALA A 5 -2.13 -14.01 -20.01
C ALA A 5 -3.35 -13.33 -19.36
N GLU A 6 -4.53 -13.95 -19.41
CA GLU A 6 -5.73 -13.44 -18.75
C GLU A 6 -5.64 -13.51 -17.23
N VAL A 7 -5.00 -14.56 -16.69
CA VAL A 7 -4.74 -14.69 -15.25
C VAL A 7 -3.80 -13.59 -14.78
N ASP A 8 -2.69 -13.35 -15.49
CA ASP A 8 -1.73 -12.29 -15.13
C ASP A 8 -2.36 -10.89 -15.18
N ARG A 9 -3.13 -10.60 -16.24
CA ARG A 9 -3.89 -9.34 -16.34
C ARG A 9 -4.86 -9.16 -15.17
N THR A 10 -5.64 -10.20 -14.85
CA THR A 10 -6.59 -10.17 -13.73
C THR A 10 -5.86 -9.88 -12.40
N LYS A 11 -4.68 -10.49 -12.19
CA LYS A 11 -3.85 -10.23 -11.00
C LYS A 11 -3.38 -8.78 -10.95
N GLN A 12 -2.85 -8.24 -12.05
CA GLN A 12 -2.38 -6.86 -12.12
C GLN A 12 -3.52 -5.87 -11.83
N ASP A 13 -4.68 -6.05 -12.45
CA ASP A 13 -5.86 -5.21 -12.24
C ASP A 13 -6.32 -5.24 -10.77
N ALA A 14 -6.38 -6.43 -10.17
CA ALA A 14 -6.78 -6.59 -8.77
C ALA A 14 -5.81 -5.90 -7.80
N THR A 15 -4.49 -6.06 -8.01
CA THR A 15 -3.47 -5.41 -7.16
C THR A 15 -3.46 -3.89 -7.30
N GLY A 16 -3.64 -3.38 -8.53
CA GLY A 16 -3.80 -1.95 -8.80
C GLY A 16 -5.03 -1.39 -8.09
N ARG A 17 -6.18 -2.04 -8.27
CA ARG A 17 -7.44 -1.63 -7.63
C ARG A 17 -7.36 -1.67 -6.10
N ALA A 18 -6.74 -2.71 -5.53
CA ALA A 18 -6.54 -2.83 -4.09
C ALA A 18 -5.68 -1.68 -3.55
N SER A 19 -4.66 -1.25 -4.28
CA SER A 19 -3.82 -0.10 -3.90
C SER A 19 -4.60 1.21 -3.92
N ASP A 20 -5.43 1.44 -4.94
CA ASP A 20 -6.26 2.64 -5.01
C ASP A 20 -7.31 2.72 -3.90
N VAL A 21 -8.02 1.60 -3.65
CA VAL A 21 -8.99 1.51 -2.55
C VAL A 21 -8.27 1.65 -1.21
N GLY A 22 -7.12 0.99 -1.05
CA GLY A 22 -6.33 1.05 0.17
C GLY A 22 -5.85 2.47 0.51
N ARG A 23 -5.43 3.24 -0.50
CA ARG A 23 -5.02 4.64 -0.33
C ARG A 23 -6.20 5.52 0.11
N GLN A 24 -7.37 5.35 -0.51
CA GLN A 24 -8.58 6.06 -0.11
C GLN A 24 -8.98 5.73 1.33
N LEU A 25 -8.94 4.45 1.70
CA LEU A 25 -9.20 3.99 3.06
C LEU A 25 -8.18 4.54 4.05
N ALA A 26 -6.89 4.62 3.69
CA ALA A 26 -5.87 5.21 4.55
C ALA A 26 -6.15 6.69 4.82
N PHE A 27 -6.43 7.49 3.77
CA PHE A 27 -6.78 8.90 3.95
C PHE A 27 -8.07 9.10 4.77
N ALA A 28 -9.09 8.28 4.52
CA ALA A 28 -10.31 8.29 5.33
C ALA A 28 -10.02 7.95 6.80
N GLY A 29 -9.17 6.96 7.06
CA GLY A 29 -8.74 6.60 8.41
C GLY A 29 -7.97 7.73 9.11
N LEU A 30 -7.08 8.43 8.40
CA LEU A 30 -6.38 9.61 8.94
C LEU A 30 -7.37 10.73 9.32
N ALA A 31 -8.42 10.93 8.52
CA ALA A 31 -9.49 11.87 8.87
C ALA A 31 -10.27 11.42 10.11
N VAL A 32 -10.56 10.12 10.26
CA VAL A 32 -11.20 9.58 11.47
C VAL A 32 -10.31 9.80 12.70
N VAL A 33 -9.01 9.53 12.62
CA VAL A 33 -8.05 9.81 13.70
C VAL A 33 -8.09 11.29 14.09
N TRP A 34 -8.18 12.19 13.10
CA TRP A 34 -8.30 13.62 13.35
C TRP A 34 -9.60 14.02 14.04
N ILE A 35 -10.72 13.37 13.72
CA ILE A 35 -12.02 13.60 14.38
C ILE A 35 -12.01 13.08 15.82
N LEU A 36 -11.36 11.94 16.07
CA LEU A 36 -11.33 11.30 17.39
C LEU A 36 -10.33 11.92 18.37
N ARG A 37 -9.42 12.79 17.89
CA ARG A 37 -8.46 13.47 18.75
C ARG A 37 -9.19 14.40 19.73
N ASP A 38 -8.64 14.55 20.92
CA ASP A 38 -9.23 15.40 21.95
C ASP A 38 -9.24 16.88 21.51
N ALA A 39 -10.37 17.57 21.74
CA ALA A 39 -10.55 18.98 21.42
C ALA A 39 -9.86 19.91 22.43
N SER A 40 -9.36 19.37 23.55
CA SER A 40 -8.73 20.11 24.64
C SER A 40 -7.32 20.68 24.32
N GLY A 41 -6.88 20.65 23.05
CA GLY A 41 -5.58 21.18 22.62
C GLY A 41 -4.39 20.26 22.87
N ASN A 42 -4.62 19.05 23.39
CA ASN A 42 -3.59 18.06 23.59
C ASN A 42 -3.14 17.41 22.27
N PRO A 43 -1.86 17.00 22.17
CA PRO A 43 -1.39 16.18 21.05
C PRO A 43 -2.19 14.88 20.94
N ILE A 44 -2.16 14.25 19.76
CA ILE A 44 -2.86 12.99 19.44
C ILE A 44 -2.69 12.01 20.61
N GLY A 45 -3.81 11.63 21.24
CA GLY A 45 -3.81 10.78 22.43
C GLY A 45 -3.12 9.44 22.15
N PRO A 46 -2.52 8.80 23.17
CA PRO A 46 -1.68 7.61 22.99
C PRO A 46 -2.40 6.46 22.27
N THR A 47 -3.71 6.32 22.46
CA THR A 47 -4.55 5.32 21.79
C THR A 47 -4.71 5.54 20.28
N LEU A 48 -4.51 6.77 19.80
CA LEU A 48 -4.62 7.14 18.39
C LEU A 48 -3.27 7.17 17.66
N VAL A 49 -2.15 7.07 18.38
CA VAL A 49 -0.80 7.06 17.78
C VAL A 49 -0.59 5.79 16.96
N SER A 50 -0.97 4.63 17.49
CA SER A 50 -0.83 3.35 16.78
C SER A 50 -1.59 3.32 15.44
N PRO A 51 -2.90 3.64 15.37
CA PRO A 51 -3.60 3.68 14.08
C PRO A 51 -3.01 4.73 13.13
N LEU A 52 -2.59 5.89 13.65
CA LEU A 52 -1.94 6.92 12.83
C LEU A 52 -0.67 6.39 12.15
N LEU A 53 0.25 5.80 12.92
CA LEU A 53 1.52 5.28 12.40
C LEU A 53 1.31 4.14 11.41
N LEU A 54 0.33 3.26 11.66
CA LEU A 54 -0.01 2.17 10.76
C LEU A 54 -0.56 2.69 9.42
N LEU A 55 -1.47 3.66 9.45
CA LEU A 55 -2.03 4.25 8.23
C LEU A 55 -0.99 5.06 7.44
N VAL A 56 -0.16 5.87 8.11
CA VAL A 56 0.94 6.60 7.47
C VAL A 56 1.97 5.62 6.89
N GLY A 57 2.33 4.57 7.63
CA GLY A 57 3.23 3.52 7.16
C GLY A 57 2.67 2.78 5.94
N SER A 58 1.37 2.51 5.90
CA SER A 58 0.70 1.95 4.72
C SER A 58 0.84 2.87 3.51
N LEU A 59 0.65 4.19 3.67
CA LEU A 59 0.82 5.16 2.57
C LEU A 59 2.28 5.28 2.12
N ALA A 60 3.22 5.26 3.05
CA ALA A 60 4.66 5.29 2.72
C ALA A 60 5.07 4.05 1.91
N LEU A 61 4.57 2.87 2.29
CA LEU A 61 4.80 1.63 1.54
C LEU A 61 4.06 1.62 0.19
N ASP A 62 2.88 2.22 0.09
CA ASP A 62 2.17 2.42 -1.19
C ASP A 62 3.04 3.22 -2.16
N LEU A 63 3.56 4.36 -1.71
CA LEU A 63 4.45 5.20 -2.52
C LEU A 63 5.75 4.46 -2.87
N LEU A 64 6.38 3.82 -1.89
CA LEU A 64 7.64 3.10 -2.08
C LEU A 64 7.51 1.98 -3.12
N GLN A 65 6.40 1.23 -3.10
CA GLN A 65 6.13 0.20 -4.09
C GLN A 65 6.20 0.76 -5.52
N TYR A 66 5.51 1.86 -5.79
CA TYR A 66 5.44 2.43 -7.14
C TYR A 66 6.75 3.11 -7.56
N VAL A 67 7.43 3.78 -6.62
CA VAL A 67 8.76 4.37 -6.86
C VAL A 67 9.78 3.28 -7.18
N TRP A 68 9.81 2.21 -6.38
CA TRP A 68 10.71 1.08 -6.61
C TRP A 68 10.44 0.39 -7.95
N CYS A 69 9.17 0.15 -8.26
CA CYS A 69 8.75 -0.43 -9.54
C CYS A 69 9.26 0.43 -10.71
N SER A 70 9.00 1.74 -10.69
CA SER A 70 9.48 2.67 -11.72
C SER A 70 11.01 2.61 -11.86
N PHE A 71 11.72 2.70 -10.75
CA PHE A 71 13.18 2.69 -10.72
C PHE A 71 13.79 1.39 -11.28
N ILE A 72 13.33 0.23 -10.81
CA ILE A 72 13.92 -1.06 -11.22
C ILE A 72 13.64 -1.37 -12.68
N TRP A 73 12.44 -1.01 -13.19
CA TRP A 73 12.10 -1.21 -14.59
C TRP A 73 12.87 -0.27 -15.51
N THR A 74 13.13 0.98 -15.11
CA THR A 74 14.01 1.88 -15.86
C THR A 74 15.44 1.34 -15.94
N LEU A 75 15.99 0.84 -14.83
CA LEU A 75 17.34 0.24 -14.83
C LEU A 75 17.39 -1.01 -15.71
N PHE A 76 16.40 -1.89 -15.59
CA PHE A 76 16.32 -3.12 -16.40
C PHE A 76 16.20 -2.80 -17.90
N TYR A 77 15.33 -1.86 -18.26
CA TYR A 77 15.17 -1.41 -19.64
C TYR A 77 16.49 -0.89 -20.21
N ASN A 78 17.16 0.04 -19.51
CA ASN A 78 18.42 0.61 -19.99
C ASN A 78 19.51 -0.45 -20.16
N TYR A 79 19.63 -1.38 -19.21
CA TYR A 79 20.59 -2.49 -19.29
C TYR A 79 20.34 -3.38 -20.51
N GLN A 80 19.08 -3.76 -20.76
CA GLN A 80 18.75 -4.63 -21.90
C GLN A 80 18.84 -3.89 -23.23
N PHE A 81 18.42 -2.62 -23.28
CA PHE A 81 18.56 -1.79 -24.46
C PHE A 81 20.04 -1.59 -24.82
N GLU A 82 20.92 -1.39 -23.84
CA GLU A 82 22.35 -1.29 -24.09
C GLU A 82 22.95 -2.59 -24.66
N LYS A 83 22.48 -3.75 -24.19
CA LYS A 83 22.95 -5.07 -24.63
C LYS A 83 22.43 -5.48 -26.01
N HIS A 84 21.17 -5.17 -26.31
CA HIS A 84 20.49 -5.63 -27.53
C HIS A 84 20.37 -4.56 -28.61
N LYS A 85 20.50 -3.28 -28.26
CA LYS A 85 20.38 -2.11 -29.16
C LYS A 85 19.08 -2.10 -29.98
N SER A 86 18.02 -2.70 -29.45
CA SER A 86 16.71 -2.80 -30.08
C SER A 86 15.62 -2.91 -29.02
N ASP A 87 14.52 -2.19 -29.23
CA ASP A 87 13.31 -2.26 -28.41
C ASP A 87 12.44 -3.49 -28.72
N GLU A 88 12.73 -4.18 -29.83
CA GLU A 88 11.99 -5.36 -30.29
C GLU A 88 12.63 -6.67 -29.80
N ALA A 89 13.73 -6.59 -29.05
CA ALA A 89 14.42 -7.75 -28.52
C ALA A 89 13.50 -8.55 -27.58
N GLN A 90 13.42 -9.87 -27.80
CA GLN A 90 12.71 -10.76 -26.89
C GLN A 90 13.61 -11.05 -25.69
N ILE A 91 13.20 -10.55 -24.52
CA ILE A 91 13.95 -10.65 -23.27
C ILE A 91 13.17 -11.51 -22.28
N ASP A 92 13.85 -12.47 -21.67
CA ASP A 92 13.31 -13.21 -20.53
C ASP A 92 13.40 -12.36 -19.26
N ILE A 93 12.28 -12.22 -18.57
CA ILE A 93 12.14 -11.30 -17.43
C ILE A 93 12.31 -12.12 -16.14
N PRO A 94 13.32 -11.80 -15.31
CA PRO A 94 13.51 -12.53 -14.07
C PRO A 94 12.38 -12.26 -13.09
N ASP A 95 11.82 -13.32 -12.50
CA ASP A 95 10.75 -13.25 -11.49
C ASP A 95 11.15 -12.36 -10.29
N ALA A 96 12.44 -12.34 -9.96
CA ALA A 96 12.99 -11.56 -8.87
C ALA A 96 12.96 -10.04 -9.10
N ILE A 97 12.60 -9.51 -10.28
CA ILE A 97 12.60 -8.05 -10.49
C ILE A 97 11.55 -7.32 -9.62
N ASN A 98 10.43 -7.99 -9.34
CA ASN A 98 9.26 -7.38 -8.66
C ASN A 98 9.09 -7.80 -7.19
N TRP A 99 9.97 -8.63 -6.64
CA TRP A 99 9.81 -9.18 -5.28
C TRP A 99 9.66 -8.09 -4.21
N ILE A 100 10.46 -7.02 -4.27
CA ILE A 100 10.37 -5.87 -3.35
C ILE A 100 9.04 -5.14 -3.51
N SER A 101 8.58 -4.93 -4.75
CA SER A 101 7.28 -4.32 -5.02
C SER A 101 6.13 -5.13 -4.41
N TYR A 102 6.16 -6.47 -4.55
CA TYR A 102 5.17 -7.35 -3.92
C TYR A 102 5.31 -7.38 -2.39
N GLY A 103 6.53 -7.33 -1.85
CA GLY A 103 6.78 -7.22 -0.42
C GLY A 103 6.16 -5.93 0.17
N CYS A 104 6.37 -4.80 -0.49
CA CYS A 104 5.74 -3.52 -0.11
C CYS A 104 4.21 -3.61 -0.23
N PHE A 105 3.70 -4.21 -1.31
CA PHE A 105 2.27 -4.41 -1.52
C PHE A 105 1.60 -5.19 -0.39
N TRP A 106 2.15 -6.34 0.02
CA TRP A 106 1.50 -7.12 1.09
C TRP A 106 1.66 -6.45 2.46
N THR A 107 2.83 -5.89 2.74
CA THR A 107 3.10 -5.22 4.02
C THR A 107 2.17 -4.01 4.22
N LYS A 108 1.93 -3.21 3.17
CA LYS A 108 1.03 -2.06 3.28
C LYS A 108 -0.41 -2.48 3.57
N ILE A 109 -0.88 -3.59 2.99
CA ILE A 109 -2.23 -4.11 3.25
C ILE A 109 -2.37 -4.56 4.71
N VAL A 110 -1.36 -5.22 5.27
CA VAL A 110 -1.34 -5.59 6.70
C VAL A 110 -1.41 -4.33 7.56
N PHE A 111 -0.61 -3.31 7.26
CA PHE A 111 -0.62 -2.04 8.00
C PHE A 111 -1.99 -1.36 7.94
N LEU A 112 -2.61 -1.34 6.76
CA LEU A 112 -3.95 -0.77 6.57
C LEU A 112 -5.00 -1.49 7.42
N ILE A 113 -5.01 -2.83 7.40
CA ILE A 113 -5.96 -3.64 8.16
C ILE A 113 -5.77 -3.43 9.66
N LEU A 114 -4.53 -3.47 10.14
CA LEU A 114 -4.21 -3.23 11.55
C LEU A 114 -4.59 -1.80 11.98
N GLY A 115 -4.32 -0.80 11.13
CA GLY A 115 -4.68 0.59 11.38
C GLY A 115 -6.19 0.78 11.57
N TRP A 116 -7.00 0.17 10.69
CA TRP A 116 -8.45 0.17 10.83
C TRP A 116 -8.94 -0.64 12.04
N GLY A 117 -8.28 -1.76 12.37
CA GLY A 117 -8.56 -2.51 13.58
C GLY A 117 -8.37 -1.68 14.85
N CYS A 118 -7.26 -0.93 14.94
CA CYS A 118 -7.01 -0.02 16.05
C CYS A 118 -8.03 1.13 16.12
N ILE A 119 -8.45 1.69 14.98
CA ILE A 119 -9.52 2.72 14.95
C ILE A 119 -10.82 2.14 15.50
N ALA A 120 -11.20 0.94 15.06
CA ALA A 120 -12.43 0.29 15.51
C ALA A 120 -12.42 0.05 17.02
N ASP A 121 -11.32 -0.43 17.58
CA ASP A 121 -11.14 -0.64 19.02
C ASP A 121 -11.32 0.66 19.83
N VAL A 122 -10.73 1.76 19.37
CA VAL A 122 -10.87 3.08 20.03
C VAL A 122 -12.31 3.57 19.97
N VAL A 123 -13.00 3.40 18.85
CA VAL A 123 -14.40 3.82 18.69
C VAL A 123 -15.32 3.01 19.63
N ILE A 124 -15.15 1.69 19.68
CA ILE A 124 -15.94 0.80 20.54
C ILE A 124 -15.71 1.14 22.01
N SER A 125 -14.45 1.31 22.41
CA SER A 125 -14.08 1.66 23.78
C SER A 125 -14.70 2.99 24.21
N LYS A 126 -14.71 4.00 23.33
CA LYS A 126 -15.39 5.27 23.61
C LYS A 126 -16.90 5.12 23.69
N TRP A 127 -17.52 4.30 22.82
CA TRP A 127 -18.97 4.08 22.83
C TRP A 127 -19.46 3.40 24.11
N GLN A 128 -18.72 2.40 24.60
CA GLN A 128 -19.07 1.69 25.84
C GLN A 128 -19.03 2.59 27.09
N LEU A 129 -18.25 3.68 27.08
CA LEU A 129 -18.24 4.65 28.19
C LEU A 129 -19.54 5.49 28.30
N PHE A 130 -20.41 5.46 27.28
CA PHE A 130 -21.67 6.21 27.27
C PHE A 130 -22.92 5.33 27.52
N LEU A 131 -22.74 4.03 27.74
CA LEU A 131 -23.80 3.08 28.14
C LEU A 131 -23.69 2.76 29.63
#